data_AF-A0A925BGY0-F1
#
_entry.id   AF-A0A925BGY0-F1
#
_cell.length_a   1.000
_cell.length_b   1.000
_cell.length_c   1.000
_cell.angle_alpha   90.00
_cell.angle_beta   90.00
_cell.angle_gamma   90.00
#
_symmetry.space_group_name_H-M   'P 1'
#
loop_
_entity.id
_entity.type
_entity.pdbx_description
1 polymer ?
#
loop_
_entity_poly.entity_id
_entity_poly.type
_entity_poly.pdbx_seq_one_letter_code
_entity_poly.pdbx_strand_id
1 'polypeptide(L)'
;MAELPIEELKRLEAVTAELMQAFDISAPPIPVELMLQRPKDDMWEQVDVSQLSGTFLTVSDYYSPRMSLARLLARHIIWSEWGQARDLKRLSANEDLLRAFARILVMPANMVEAMNKSAHTSTAVSLRFEVPENDAQTRLDELLLYE
;
A
#
# COMPACT_ATOMS: atom_id res chain seq x y z
N MET A 1 -7.51 -13.89 11.83
CA MET A 1 -7.36 -12.47 11.43
C MET A 1 -7.91 -11.62 12.55
N ALA A 2 -7.18 -10.60 12.99
CA ALA A 2 -7.81 -9.54 13.78
C ALA A 2 -8.88 -8.88 12.89
N GLU A 3 -10.06 -8.59 13.45
CA GLU A 3 -11.08 -7.83 12.72
C GLU A 3 -10.55 -6.42 12.47
N LEU A 4 -10.23 -6.12 11.21
CA LEU A 4 -9.84 -4.78 10.81
C LEU A 4 -11.09 -3.91 10.74
N PRO A 5 -11.12 -2.71 11.37
CA PRO A 5 -12.29 -1.86 11.33
C PRO A 5 -12.56 -1.38 9.90
N ILE A 6 -13.72 -1.70 9.32
CA ILE A 6 -14.08 -1.38 7.92
C ILE A 6 -13.97 0.12 7.66
N GLU A 7 -14.38 0.96 8.60
CA GLU A 7 -14.30 2.42 8.48
C GLU A 7 -12.85 2.93 8.38
N GLU A 8 -11.90 2.27 9.05
CA GLU A 8 -10.47 2.60 8.91
C GLU A 8 -9.97 2.21 7.51
N LEU A 9 -10.37 1.03 7.02
CA LEU A 9 -9.98 0.58 5.69
C LEU A 9 -10.49 1.53 4.60
N LYS A 10 -11.78 1.91 4.65
CA LYS A 10 -12.38 2.88 3.70
C LYS A 10 -11.68 4.24 3.76
N ARG A 11 -11.26 4.68 4.94
CA ARG A 11 -10.47 5.90 5.09
C ARG A 11 -9.09 5.77 4.44
N LEU A 12 -8.42 4.63 4.62
CA LEU A 12 -7.14 4.36 3.98
C LEU A 12 -7.25 4.31 2.44
N GLU A 13 -8.37 3.82 1.90
CA GLU A 13 -8.67 3.93 0.47
C GLU A 13 -8.75 5.38 0.01
N ALA A 14 -9.49 6.23 0.74
CA ALA A 14 -9.64 7.65 0.40
C ALA A 14 -8.28 8.36 0.38
N VAL A 15 -7.46 8.14 1.41
CA VAL A 15 -6.09 8.68 1.49
C VAL A 15 -5.22 8.15 0.35
N THR A 16 -5.37 6.88 0.00
CA THR A 16 -4.64 6.29 -1.13
C THR A 16 -5.08 6.92 -2.45
N ALA A 17 -6.37 7.17 -2.66
CA ALA A 17 -6.87 7.85 -3.85
C ALA A 17 -6.30 9.28 -3.98
N GLU A 18 -6.18 10.02 -2.87
CA GLU A 18 -5.52 11.33 -2.86
C GLU A 18 -4.03 11.22 -3.26
N LEU A 19 -3.32 10.21 -2.76
CA LEU A 19 -1.93 9.94 -3.16
C LEU A 19 -1.83 9.60 -4.64
N MET A 20 -2.70 8.73 -5.15
CA MET A 20 -2.72 8.37 -6.57
C MET A 20 -2.92 9.60 -7.44
N GLN A 21 -3.82 10.52 -7.05
CA GLN A 21 -4.01 11.79 -7.76
C GLN A 21 -2.77 12.69 -7.67
N ALA A 22 -2.19 12.88 -6.48
CA ALA A 22 -1.04 13.77 -6.30
C ALA A 22 0.22 13.33 -7.08
N PHE A 23 0.34 12.02 -7.33
CA PHE A 23 1.44 11.42 -8.09
C PHE A 23 1.07 11.07 -9.53
N ASP A 24 -0.11 11.46 -10.01
CA ASP A 24 -0.61 11.17 -11.36
C ASP A 24 -0.61 9.66 -11.72
N ILE A 25 -0.94 8.81 -10.75
CA ILE A 25 -0.96 7.35 -10.88
C ILE A 25 -2.37 6.88 -11.24
N SER A 26 -2.55 6.36 -12.45
CA SER A 26 -3.85 5.90 -12.95
C SER A 26 -3.93 4.38 -13.17
N ALA A 27 -2.82 3.66 -13.04
CA ALA A 27 -2.76 2.22 -13.27
C ALA A 27 -1.60 1.58 -12.48
N PRO A 28 -1.70 0.28 -12.15
CA PRO A 28 -0.57 -0.47 -11.60
C PRO A 28 0.51 -0.74 -12.68
N PRO A 29 1.75 -1.02 -12.27
CA PRO A 29 2.22 -1.10 -10.88
C PRO A 29 2.43 0.29 -10.25
N ILE A 30 2.06 0.43 -8.96
CA ILE A 30 2.24 1.67 -8.21
C ILE A 30 3.74 1.96 -8.00
N PRO A 31 4.28 3.14 -8.34
CA PRO A 31 5.72 3.40 -8.31
C PRO A 31 6.23 3.74 -6.89
N VAL A 32 6.14 2.79 -5.95
CA VAL A 32 6.47 2.98 -4.52
C VAL A 32 7.87 3.57 -4.28
N GLU A 33 8.88 3.07 -5.01
CA GLU A 33 10.26 3.59 -4.91
C GLU A 33 10.35 5.06 -5.31
N LEU A 34 9.69 5.42 -6.41
CA LEU A 34 9.67 6.79 -6.90
C LEU A 34 8.95 7.71 -5.91
N MET A 35 7.85 7.25 -5.33
CA MET A 35 7.13 7.99 -4.28
C MET A 35 8.04 8.24 -3.07
N LEU A 36 8.72 7.22 -2.57
CA LEU A 36 9.68 7.33 -1.46
C LEU A 36 10.82 8.33 -1.76
N GLN A 37 11.38 8.27 -2.96
CA GLN A 37 12.52 9.11 -3.36
C GLN A 37 12.12 10.53 -3.78
N ARG A 38 10.88 10.74 -4.23
CA ARG A 38 10.41 12.02 -4.79
C ARG A 38 9.04 12.38 -4.21
N PRO A 39 8.94 12.59 -2.88
CA PRO A 39 7.72 13.12 -2.28
C PRO A 39 7.35 14.44 -2.93
N LYS A 40 6.05 14.76 -2.95
CA LYS A 40 5.57 16.10 -3.30
C LYS A 40 5.80 17.04 -2.11
N ASP A 41 5.67 18.34 -2.36
CA ASP A 41 5.81 19.36 -1.33
C ASP A 41 4.92 19.06 -0.11
N ASP A 42 5.46 19.33 1.08
CA ASP A 42 4.82 19.11 2.39
C ASP A 42 4.45 17.66 2.75
N MET A 43 4.93 16.66 2.00
CA MET A 43 4.70 15.23 2.30
C MET A 43 5.73 14.67 3.32
N TRP A 44 6.46 13.62 2.96
CA TRP A 44 7.53 13.05 3.79
C TRP A 44 8.90 13.52 3.31
N GLU A 45 9.92 13.29 4.13
CA GLU A 45 11.31 13.49 3.72
C GLU A 45 11.72 12.45 2.67
N GLN A 46 12.45 12.88 1.65
CA GLN A 46 12.99 11.99 0.64
C GLN A 46 13.80 10.85 1.29
N VAL A 47 13.49 9.61 0.90
CA VAL A 47 14.17 8.42 1.41
C VAL A 47 15.20 7.93 0.40
N ASP A 48 16.45 7.81 0.84
CA ASP A 48 17.49 7.14 0.06
C ASP A 48 17.34 5.62 0.20
N VAL A 49 16.67 5.01 -0.77
CA VAL A 49 16.45 3.56 -0.79
C VAL A 49 17.75 2.76 -1.00
N SER A 50 18.84 3.38 -1.48
CA SER A 50 20.13 2.71 -1.65
C SER A 50 20.78 2.34 -0.31
N GLN A 51 20.36 3.00 0.78
CA GLN A 51 20.82 2.75 2.14
C GLN A 51 20.00 1.69 2.88
N LEU A 52 18.90 1.20 2.29
CA LEU A 52 18.09 0.13 2.87
C LEU A 52 18.87 -1.19 2.74
N SER A 53 19.61 -1.52 3.81
CA SER A 53 20.46 -2.72 3.86
C SER A 53 19.71 -4.02 3.52
N GLY A 54 20.42 -4.95 2.88
CA GLY A 54 19.89 -6.22 2.34
C GLY A 54 19.21 -7.17 3.33
N THR A 55 19.18 -6.85 4.62
CA THR A 55 18.47 -7.60 5.67
C THR A 55 16.94 -7.43 5.61
N PHE A 56 16.43 -6.40 4.92
CA PHE A 56 14.99 -6.16 4.71
C PHE A 56 14.33 -7.09 3.67
N LEU A 57 15.14 -7.86 2.94
CA LEU A 57 14.72 -8.66 1.81
C LEU A 57 14.72 -10.15 2.19
N THR A 58 13.74 -10.59 2.96
CA THR A 58 13.44 -12.02 3.05
C THR A 58 12.93 -12.47 1.68
N VAL A 59 13.80 -13.12 0.90
CA VAL A 59 13.54 -13.59 -0.47
C VAL A 59 12.74 -14.89 -0.45
N SER A 60 11.54 -14.88 0.14
CA SER A 60 10.61 -16.01 0.01
C SER A 60 9.80 -15.94 -1.29
N ASP A 61 9.65 -14.76 -1.88
CA ASP A 61 8.86 -14.48 -3.09
C ASP A 61 9.52 -13.32 -3.88
N TYR A 62 9.41 -13.35 -5.22
CA TYR A 62 10.02 -12.37 -6.14
C TYR A 62 9.55 -10.94 -5.86
N TYR A 63 8.27 -10.77 -5.47
CA TYR A 63 7.69 -9.46 -5.18
C TYR A 63 7.82 -9.02 -3.71
N SER A 64 8.41 -9.83 -2.82
CA SER A 64 8.60 -9.49 -1.40
C SER A 64 9.34 -8.17 -1.15
N PRO A 65 10.42 -7.82 -1.90
CA PRO A 65 11.11 -6.54 -1.75
C PRO A 65 10.19 -5.33 -1.88
N ARG A 66 9.29 -5.39 -2.86
CA ARG A 66 8.36 -4.31 -3.19
C ARG A 66 7.32 -4.09 -2.09
N MET A 67 6.84 -5.17 -1.46
CA MET A 67 5.98 -5.05 -0.27
C MET A 67 6.72 -4.51 0.96
N SER A 68 8.01 -4.81 1.13
CA SER A 68 8.82 -4.16 2.18
C SER A 68 8.92 -2.65 1.96
N LEU A 69 9.12 -2.21 0.72
CA LEU A 69 9.12 -0.79 0.38
C LEU A 69 7.72 -0.15 0.55
N ALA A 70 6.64 -0.85 0.22
CA ALA A 70 5.29 -0.36 0.45
C ALA A 70 5.01 -0.13 1.95
N ARG A 71 5.48 -1.05 2.80
CA ARG A 71 5.42 -0.86 4.27
C ARG A 71 6.26 0.31 4.75
N LEU A 72 7.44 0.51 4.17
CA LEU A 72 8.28 1.67 4.49
C LEU A 72 7.56 2.97 4.10
N LEU A 73 7.03 3.06 2.88
CA LEU A 73 6.24 4.19 2.41
C LEU A 73 5.05 4.48 3.33
N ALA A 74 4.29 3.45 3.69
CA ALA A 74 3.16 3.58 4.63
C ALA A 74 3.60 4.20 5.98
N ARG A 75 4.75 3.76 6.53
CA ARG A 75 5.31 4.34 7.76
C ARG A 75 5.69 5.81 7.57
N HIS A 76 6.36 6.17 6.48
CA HIS A 76 6.72 7.57 6.21
C HIS A 76 5.48 8.46 6.04
N ILE A 77 4.47 7.98 5.33
CA ILE A 77 3.19 8.70 5.19
C ILE A 77 2.56 8.92 6.57
N ILE A 78 2.40 7.88 7.39
CA ILE A 78 1.76 7.98 8.72
C ILE A 78 2.44 9.00 9.63
N TRP A 79 3.77 9.08 9.58
CA TRP A 79 4.56 9.95 10.47
C TRP A 79 4.78 11.37 9.92
N SER A 80 4.62 11.57 8.62
CA SER A 80 4.75 12.89 7.98
C SER A 80 3.70 13.90 8.46
N GLU A 81 4.00 15.19 8.29
CA GLU A 81 3.02 16.26 8.56
C GLU A 81 1.76 16.10 7.69
N TRP A 82 1.93 15.73 6.41
CA TRP A 82 0.83 15.42 5.49
C TRP A 82 -0.09 14.30 5.99
N GLY A 83 0.47 13.24 6.56
CA GLY A 83 -0.30 12.14 7.13
C GLY A 83 -0.94 12.50 8.46
N GLN A 84 -0.28 13.31 9.28
CA GLN A 84 -0.84 13.84 10.53
C GLN A 84 -2.03 14.77 10.26
N ALA A 85 -1.98 15.60 9.21
CA ALA A 85 -3.12 16.40 8.76
C ALA A 85 -4.34 15.56 8.35
N ARG A 86 -4.11 14.28 8.00
CA ARG A 86 -5.14 13.27 7.71
C ARG A 86 -5.42 12.34 8.88
N ASP A 87 -4.95 12.69 10.08
CA ASP A 87 -5.10 11.91 11.32
C ASP A 87 -4.70 10.42 11.15
N LEU A 88 -3.63 10.18 10.38
CA LEU A 88 -3.06 8.83 10.19
C LEU A 88 -2.19 8.39 11.37
N LYS A 89 -1.73 9.33 12.21
CA LYS A 89 -0.86 9.04 13.36
C LYS A 89 -1.46 8.02 14.33
N ARG A 90 -2.79 7.97 14.46
CA ARG A 90 -3.49 6.98 15.29
C ARG A 90 -3.22 5.53 14.88
N LEU A 91 -2.82 5.31 13.62
CA LEU A 91 -2.52 3.99 13.06
C LEU A 91 -1.12 3.49 13.45
N SER A 92 -0.24 4.35 13.97
CA SER A 92 1.16 4.01 14.22
C SER A 92 1.37 2.87 15.23
N ALA A 93 0.40 2.66 16.12
CA ALA A 93 0.44 1.61 17.15
C ALA A 93 -0.20 0.29 16.67
N ASN A 94 -0.85 0.27 15.50
CA ASN A 94 -1.55 -0.90 14.99
C ASN A 94 -0.82 -1.44 13.75
N GLU A 95 0.01 -2.47 13.98
CA GLU A 95 0.80 -3.11 12.92
C GLU A 95 -0.08 -3.80 11.86
N ASP A 96 -1.26 -4.30 12.22
CA ASP A 96 -2.18 -4.91 11.25
C ASP A 96 -2.77 -3.85 10.31
N LEU A 97 -3.15 -2.68 10.83
CA LEU A 97 -3.60 -1.55 10.00
C LEU A 97 -2.48 -0.98 9.15
N LEU A 98 -1.24 -0.95 9.64
CA LEU A 98 -0.10 -0.56 8.82
C LEU A 98 0.10 -1.52 7.63
N ARG A 99 -0.01 -2.83 7.87
CA ARG A 99 0.11 -3.85 6.81
C ARG A 99 -1.04 -3.75 5.81
N ALA A 100 -2.26 -3.52 6.29
CA ALA A 100 -3.41 -3.24 5.44
C ALA A 100 -3.18 -1.98 4.60
N PHE A 101 -2.70 -0.89 5.21
CA PHE A 101 -2.41 0.34 4.47
C PHE A 101 -1.36 0.12 3.39
N ALA A 102 -0.29 -0.62 3.68
CA ALA A 102 0.72 -0.95 2.68
C ALA A 102 0.13 -1.74 1.50
N ARG A 103 -0.78 -2.70 1.74
CA ARG A 103 -1.51 -3.41 0.68
C ARG A 103 -2.42 -2.49 -0.11
N ILE A 104 -3.19 -1.63 0.56
CA ILE A 104 -4.08 -0.67 -0.10
C ILE A 104 -3.28 0.28 -1.00
N LEU A 105 -2.12 0.78 -0.55
CA LEU A 105 -1.26 1.66 -1.36
C LEU A 105 -0.85 1.05 -2.69
N VAL A 106 -0.57 -0.26 -2.72
CA VAL A 106 -0.12 -0.96 -3.94
C VAL A 106 -1.23 -1.64 -4.71
N MET A 107 -2.37 -1.91 -4.06
CA MET A 107 -3.56 -2.56 -4.63
C MET A 107 -4.85 -1.83 -4.18
N PRO A 108 -5.05 -0.57 -4.59
CA PRO A 108 -6.21 0.20 -4.17
C PRO A 108 -7.49 -0.39 -4.76
N ALA A 109 -8.60 -0.29 -4.01
CA ALA A 109 -9.85 -1.00 -4.35
C ALA A 109 -10.33 -0.68 -5.77
N ASN A 110 -10.34 0.61 -6.12
CA ASN A 110 -10.76 1.09 -7.44
C ASN A 110 -9.98 0.45 -8.60
N MET A 111 -8.69 0.12 -8.42
CA MET A 111 -7.88 -0.50 -9.47
C MET A 111 -8.06 -2.01 -9.53
N VAL A 112 -8.28 -2.67 -8.39
CA VAL A 112 -8.56 -4.11 -8.33
C VAL A 112 -9.95 -4.39 -8.90
N GLU A 113 -10.94 -3.59 -8.52
CA GLU A 113 -12.33 -3.68 -9.02
C GLU A 113 -12.44 -3.37 -10.51
N ALA A 114 -11.56 -2.53 -11.06
CA ALA A 114 -11.48 -2.26 -12.49
C ALA A 114 -10.95 -3.47 -13.31
N MET A 115 -10.42 -4.50 -12.67
CA MET A 115 -10.09 -5.75 -13.35
C MET A 115 -11.36 -6.52 -13.73
N ASN A 116 -11.27 -7.32 -14.78
CA ASN A 116 -12.34 -8.26 -15.12
C ASN A 116 -12.58 -9.22 -13.93
N LYS A 117 -13.84 -9.54 -13.62
CA LYS A 117 -14.19 -10.44 -12.51
C LYS A 117 -13.49 -11.80 -12.58
N SER A 118 -13.26 -12.33 -13.78
CA SER A 118 -12.52 -13.59 -13.98
C SER A 118 -11.03 -13.50 -13.62
N ALA A 119 -10.49 -12.29 -13.48
CA ALA A 119 -9.13 -12.00 -13.06
C ALA A 119 -9.03 -11.63 -11.57
N HIS A 120 -10.12 -11.75 -10.79
CA HIS A 120 -10.09 -11.59 -9.32
C HIS A 120 -9.57 -12.87 -8.66
N THR A 121 -8.35 -13.26 -9.03
CA THR A 121 -7.61 -14.37 -8.44
C THR A 121 -6.29 -13.85 -7.87
N SER A 122 -5.80 -14.49 -6.80
CA SER A 122 -4.53 -14.12 -6.15
C SER A 122 -3.38 -14.02 -7.16
N THR A 123 -3.27 -14.99 -8.07
CA THR A 123 -2.23 -15.04 -9.09
C THR A 123 -2.34 -13.88 -10.08
N ALA A 124 -3.55 -13.57 -10.58
CA ALA A 124 -3.74 -12.49 -11.55
C ALA A 124 -3.51 -11.10 -10.93
N VAL A 125 -3.94 -10.91 -9.68
CA VAL A 125 -3.69 -9.68 -8.91
C VAL A 125 -2.19 -9.54 -8.62
N SER A 126 -1.53 -10.61 -8.16
CA SER A 126 -0.09 -10.64 -7.91
C SER A 126 0.72 -10.20 -9.14
N LEU A 127 0.42 -10.77 -10.31
CA LEU A 127 1.10 -10.43 -11.57
C LEU A 127 0.82 -8.99 -12.01
N ARG A 128 -0.42 -8.49 -11.84
CA ARG A 128 -0.81 -7.16 -12.32
C ARG A 128 -0.27 -6.03 -11.42
N PHE A 129 -0.26 -6.22 -10.11
CA PHE A 129 0.15 -5.21 -9.13
C PHE A 129 1.60 -5.37 -8.65
N GLU A 130 2.25 -6.46 -9.06
CA GLU A 130 3.60 -6.84 -8.69
C GLU A 130 3.74 -6.95 -7.16
N VAL A 131 2.93 -7.82 -6.56
CA VAL A 131 2.93 -8.12 -5.13
C VAL A 131 2.99 -9.62 -4.88
N PRO A 132 3.48 -10.09 -3.71
CA PRO A 132 3.39 -11.50 -3.33
C PRO A 132 1.97 -12.03 -3.39
N GLU A 133 1.82 -13.29 -3.79
CA GLU A 133 0.49 -13.88 -4.00
C GLU A 133 -0.34 -13.95 -2.71
N ASN A 134 0.32 -14.14 -1.56
CA ASN A 134 -0.34 -14.14 -0.25
C ASN A 134 -0.91 -12.76 0.11
N ASP A 135 -0.22 -11.67 -0.23
CA ASP A 135 -0.72 -10.31 -0.01
C ASP A 135 -1.88 -10.01 -0.96
N ALA A 136 -1.81 -10.49 -2.22
CA ALA A 136 -2.91 -10.40 -3.18
C ALA A 136 -4.16 -11.15 -2.70
N GLN A 137 -4.00 -12.37 -2.18
CA GLN A 137 -5.11 -13.14 -1.61
C GLN A 137 -5.73 -12.39 -0.41
N THR A 138 -4.89 -11.95 0.53
CA THR A 138 -5.37 -11.18 1.70
C THR A 138 -6.13 -9.94 1.26
N ARG A 139 -5.66 -9.27 0.21
CA ARG A 139 -6.32 -8.08 -0.31
C ARG A 139 -7.69 -8.37 -0.91
N LEU A 140 -7.83 -9.46 -1.66
CA LEU A 140 -9.12 -9.91 -2.17
C LEU A 140 -10.10 -10.21 -1.03
N ASP A 141 -9.63 -10.85 0.04
CA ASP A 141 -10.44 -11.13 1.22
C ASP A 141 -10.88 -9.83 1.93
N GLU A 142 -10.01 -8.83 2.03
CA GLU A 142 -10.32 -7.51 2.59
C GLU A 142 -11.38 -6.75 1.79
N LEU A 143 -11.36 -6.86 0.45
CA LEU A 143 -12.33 -6.19 -0.43
C LEU A 143 -13.75 -6.70 -0.21
N LEU A 144 -13.91 -7.98 0.15
CA LEU A 144 -15.21 -8.56 0.48
C LEU A 144 -15.82 -7.96 1.76
N LEU A 145 -15.02 -7.28 2.59
CA LEU A 145 -15.51 -6.59 3.80
C LEU A 145 -16.16 -5.23 3.50
N TYR A 146 -16.03 -4.73 2.26
CA TYR A 146 -16.61 -3.45 1.85
C TYR A 146 -18.05 -3.59 1.32
N GLU A 147 -18.45 -4.81 0.95
CA GLU A 147 -19.77 -5.18 0.45
C GLU A 147 -20.83 -5.26 1.56
#